data_AF-A0A947NL15-F1
#
_entry.id   AF-A0A947NL15-F1
#
_cell.length_a   1.000
_cell.length_b   1.000
_cell.length_c   1.000
_cell.angle_alpha   90.00
_cell.angle_beta   90.00
_cell.angle_gamma   90.00
#
_symmetry.space_group_name_H-M   'P 1'
#
loop_
_entity.id
_entity.type
_entity.pdbx_description
1 polymer ?
#
loop_
_entity_poly.entity_id
_entity_poly.type
_entity_poly.pdbx_seq_one_letter_code
_entity_poly.pdbx_strand_id
1 'polypeptide(L)'
;MTIVAASMLIIMAGTGCTKKPSTKHMSGYQFVTMVDTMVSWDVPPNVVVTSEVHFGSRQIVKGVRLNNTVFQKAVYLDSLTCHTLEFERSVFEGELYFGTAVFTGYVGFCYAEFRKGVWTSGATFYEPVYFDEAKFYTLNTYLQSYRNGLDWGNAQFTYDALFGN
;
A
#
# COMPACT_ATOMS: atom_id res chain seq x y z
N MET A 1 24.99 17.88 -10.76
CA MET A 1 24.80 16.61 -11.50
C MET A 1 23.31 16.48 -11.75
N THR A 2 22.86 16.97 -12.89
CA THR A 2 21.44 17.10 -13.22
C THR A 2 20.93 15.75 -13.70
N ILE A 3 20.21 15.03 -12.86
CA ILE A 3 19.45 13.87 -13.31
C ILE A 3 18.27 14.43 -14.09
N VAL A 4 18.34 14.31 -15.41
CA VAL A 4 17.21 14.54 -16.31
C VAL A 4 16.16 13.49 -15.93
N ALA A 5 15.15 13.90 -15.16
CA ALA A 5 13.96 13.10 -14.96
C ALA A 5 13.32 12.96 -16.34
N ALA A 6 13.51 11.80 -16.98
CA ALA A 6 12.70 11.40 -18.10
C ALA A 6 11.28 11.24 -17.56
N SER A 7 10.49 12.31 -17.69
CA SER A 7 9.07 12.32 -17.39
C SER A 7 8.43 11.16 -18.14
N MET A 8 8.06 10.11 -17.40
CA MET A 8 7.26 9.01 -17.94
C MET A 8 5.85 9.55 -18.13
N LEU A 9 5.66 10.31 -19.21
CA LEU A 9 4.36 10.81 -19.64
C LEU A 9 3.55 9.60 -20.12
N ILE A 10 2.80 8.99 -19.20
CA ILE A 10 1.83 7.95 -19.56
C ILE A 10 0.62 8.69 -20.15
N ILE A 11 0.68 8.96 -21.45
CA ILE A 11 -0.47 9.45 -22.21
C ILE A 11 -1.46 8.29 -22.31
N MET A 12 -2.48 8.27 -21.45
CA MET A 12 -3.67 7.43 -21.65
C MET A 12 -4.55 8.12 -22.69
N ALA A 13 -4.23 7.96 -23.97
CA ALA A 13 -5.14 8.35 -25.05
C ALA A 13 -6.30 7.34 -25.09
N GLY A 14 -7.46 7.76 -24.63
CA GLY A 14 -8.70 7.04 -24.87
C GLY A 14 -9.11 7.18 -26.34
N THR A 15 -9.36 6.07 -27.02
CA THR A 15 -10.40 5.93 -28.05
C THR A 15 -10.48 4.47 -28.50
N GLY A 16 -11.70 3.94 -28.55
CA GLY A 16 -12.02 2.73 -29.30
C GLY A 16 -11.90 1.41 -28.51
N CYS A 17 -12.83 0.51 -28.77
CA CYS A 17 -12.96 -0.82 -28.17
C CYS A 17 -11.63 -1.60 -28.04
N THR A 18 -11.61 -2.59 -27.12
CA THR A 18 -10.72 -3.79 -27.04
C THR A 18 -9.61 -3.84 -25.97
N LYS A 19 -9.40 -5.09 -25.50
CA LYS A 19 -8.38 -5.66 -24.59
C LYS A 19 -8.67 -5.59 -23.08
N LYS A 20 -8.62 -6.77 -22.45
CA LYS A 20 -8.46 -6.96 -20.99
C LYS A 20 -7.36 -5.99 -20.54
N PRO A 21 -7.58 -5.16 -19.49
CA PRO A 21 -6.60 -4.15 -19.10
C PRO A 21 -5.23 -4.81 -18.97
N SER A 22 -4.27 -4.32 -19.77
CA SER A 22 -2.94 -4.91 -19.82
C SER A 22 -2.27 -4.72 -18.48
N THR A 23 -1.89 -5.84 -17.84
CA THR A 23 -1.11 -5.81 -16.60
C THR A 23 0.16 -5.02 -16.82
N LYS A 24 0.40 -3.99 -15.99
CA LYS A 24 1.60 -3.16 -16.10
C LYS A 24 2.60 -3.57 -15.04
N HIS A 25 3.72 -4.13 -15.48
CA HIS A 25 4.85 -4.44 -14.61
C HIS A 25 5.76 -3.23 -14.45
N MET A 26 6.19 -2.94 -13.23
CA MET A 26 7.17 -1.88 -12.95
C MET A 26 8.01 -2.19 -11.73
N SER A 27 9.21 -1.62 -11.67
CA SER A 27 9.99 -1.63 -10.43
C SER A 27 9.34 -0.73 -9.37
N GLY A 28 9.69 -0.93 -8.11
CA GLY A 28 9.25 -0.08 -7.01
C GLY A 28 9.70 1.37 -7.17
N TYR A 29 10.90 1.63 -7.71
CA TYR A 29 11.32 2.99 -8.03
C TYR A 29 10.41 3.64 -9.09
N GLN A 30 10.09 2.91 -10.17
CA GLN A 30 9.18 3.37 -11.21
C GLN A 30 7.77 3.61 -10.66
N PHE A 31 7.32 2.73 -9.76
CA PHE A 31 6.03 2.85 -9.08
C PHE A 31 5.97 4.11 -8.22
N VAL A 32 6.95 4.33 -7.37
CA VAL A 32 7.03 5.49 -6.47
C VAL A 32 7.13 6.79 -7.27
N THR A 33 7.93 6.81 -8.33
CA THR A 33 8.03 7.96 -9.26
C THR A 33 6.70 8.23 -9.97
N MET A 34 6.00 7.17 -10.39
CA MET A 34 4.67 7.30 -10.99
C MET A 34 3.70 7.93 -9.98
N VAL A 35 3.67 7.44 -8.74
CA VAL A 35 2.81 7.95 -7.66
C VAL A 35 3.09 9.44 -7.41
N ASP A 36 4.37 9.87 -7.33
CA ASP A 36 4.77 11.27 -7.14
C ASP A 36 4.32 12.24 -8.23
N THR A 37 4.22 11.76 -9.45
CA THR A 37 3.92 12.59 -10.62
C THR A 37 2.42 12.73 -10.87
N MET A 38 1.58 12.01 -10.10
CA MET A 38 0.15 12.08 -10.28
C MET A 38 -0.47 13.29 -9.56
N VAL A 39 -1.40 13.96 -10.25
CA VAL A 39 -2.22 15.04 -9.67
C VAL A 39 -3.27 14.49 -8.68
N SER A 40 -3.65 13.23 -8.84
CA SER A 40 -4.40 12.42 -7.87
C SER A 40 -3.65 11.13 -7.58
N TRP A 41 -3.49 10.76 -6.32
CA TRP A 41 -2.69 9.60 -5.91
C TRP A 41 -3.42 8.25 -6.14
N ASP A 42 -4.16 8.15 -7.25
CA ASP A 42 -4.90 6.95 -7.66
C ASP A 42 -4.07 6.18 -8.70
N VAL A 43 -3.63 4.98 -8.32
CA VAL A 43 -2.86 4.11 -9.20
C VAL A 43 -3.79 3.43 -10.21
N PRO A 44 -3.40 3.29 -11.50
CA PRO A 44 -4.15 2.50 -12.45
C PRO A 44 -4.38 1.07 -11.98
N PRO A 45 -5.53 0.45 -12.31
CA PRO A 45 -5.78 -0.93 -11.91
C PRO A 45 -4.84 -1.90 -12.64
N ASN A 46 -4.53 -3.04 -12.00
CA ASN A 46 -3.69 -4.12 -12.54
C ASN A 46 -2.19 -3.76 -12.69
N VAL A 47 -1.65 -3.04 -11.71
CA VAL A 47 -0.20 -2.81 -11.60
C VAL A 47 0.45 -3.96 -10.83
N VAL A 48 1.57 -4.46 -11.35
CA VAL A 48 2.42 -5.44 -10.66
C VAL A 48 3.76 -4.79 -10.39
N VAL A 49 4.12 -4.68 -9.11
CA VAL A 49 5.39 -4.12 -8.67
C VAL A 49 6.35 -5.24 -8.35
N THR A 50 7.44 -5.32 -9.11
CA THR A 50 8.31 -6.50 -9.16
C THR A 50 9.54 -6.41 -8.23
N SER A 51 9.78 -5.23 -7.64
CA SER A 51 10.85 -4.99 -6.67
C SER A 51 10.29 -4.36 -5.40
N GLU A 52 11.13 -4.22 -4.38
CA GLU A 52 10.75 -3.54 -3.15
C GLU A 52 10.28 -2.11 -3.42
N VAL A 53 9.28 -1.68 -2.65
CA VAL A 53 8.68 -0.35 -2.72
C VAL A 53 9.06 0.41 -1.46
N HIS A 54 9.71 1.55 -1.63
CA HIS A 54 10.12 2.41 -0.52
C HIS A 54 9.47 3.78 -0.71
N PHE A 55 8.45 4.09 0.09
CA PHE A 55 7.88 5.44 0.10
C PHE A 55 8.86 6.41 0.79
N GLY A 56 9.49 5.99 1.89
CA GLY A 56 10.40 6.84 2.66
C GLY A 56 9.69 8.07 3.27
N SER A 57 10.48 9.03 3.74
CA SER A 57 9.99 10.24 4.41
C SER A 57 9.21 11.15 3.46
N ARG A 58 7.89 10.98 3.42
CA ARG A 58 6.98 11.74 2.55
C ARG A 58 5.83 12.30 3.35
N GLN A 59 5.33 13.45 2.90
CA GLN A 59 4.12 14.08 3.42
C GLN A 59 3.10 14.13 2.28
N ILE A 60 2.02 13.37 2.41
CA ILE A 60 0.94 13.30 1.42
C ILE A 60 -0.33 13.83 2.08
N VAL A 61 -0.60 15.12 1.83
CA VAL A 61 -1.74 15.83 2.45
C VAL A 61 -3.09 15.22 2.06
N LYS A 62 -3.15 14.58 0.89
CA LYS A 62 -4.33 13.84 0.41
C LYS A 62 -4.17 12.34 0.67
N GLY A 63 -5.22 11.60 0.36
CA GLY A 63 -5.18 10.15 0.32
C GLY A 63 -4.32 9.60 -0.80
N VAL A 64 -3.82 8.36 -0.64
CA VAL A 64 -3.20 7.53 -1.68
C VAL A 64 -4.03 6.27 -1.87
N ARG A 65 -4.37 5.94 -3.13
CA ARG A 65 -5.10 4.72 -3.49
C ARG A 65 -4.24 3.83 -4.37
N LEU A 66 -3.86 2.70 -3.80
CA LEU A 66 -3.00 1.67 -4.40
C LEU A 66 -3.81 0.41 -4.68
N ASN A 67 -5.09 0.57 -5.03
CA ASN A 67 -6.06 -0.51 -5.20
C ASN A 67 -5.68 -1.41 -6.39
N ASN A 68 -6.06 -2.69 -6.35
CA ASN A 68 -5.81 -3.68 -7.40
C ASN A 68 -4.32 -3.76 -7.83
N THR A 69 -3.40 -3.59 -6.87
CA THR A 69 -1.95 -3.65 -7.10
C THR A 69 -1.37 -4.93 -6.50
N VAL A 70 -0.47 -5.58 -7.23
CA VAL A 70 0.29 -6.74 -6.74
C VAL A 70 1.69 -6.30 -6.36
N PHE A 71 2.04 -6.45 -5.09
CA PHE A 71 3.38 -6.19 -4.56
C PHE A 71 4.12 -7.51 -4.39
N GLN A 72 5.04 -7.81 -5.32
CA GLN A 72 5.77 -9.08 -5.31
C GLN A 72 6.86 -9.14 -4.22
N LYS A 73 7.30 -7.96 -3.77
CA LYS A 73 8.35 -7.76 -2.78
C LYS A 73 7.84 -6.81 -1.69
N ALA A 74 8.67 -6.61 -0.67
CA ALA A 74 8.29 -5.84 0.49
C ALA A 74 7.91 -4.39 0.15
N VAL A 75 6.96 -3.86 0.91
CA VAL A 75 6.51 -2.46 0.85
C VAL A 75 6.86 -1.79 2.17
N TYR A 76 7.59 -0.69 2.09
CA TYR A 76 8.10 0.09 3.21
C TYR A 76 7.43 1.47 3.21
N LEU A 77 6.63 1.71 4.25
CA LEU A 77 5.96 3.00 4.51
C LEU A 77 6.70 3.82 5.56
N ASP A 78 7.92 3.44 5.94
CA ASP A 78 8.69 4.08 7.01
C ASP A 78 8.73 5.61 6.89
N SER A 79 8.32 6.30 7.97
CA SER A 79 8.24 7.77 8.04
C SER A 79 7.31 8.44 7.02
N LEU A 80 6.40 7.70 6.40
CA LEU A 80 5.32 8.27 5.60
C LEU A 80 4.31 8.97 6.51
N THR A 81 3.91 10.19 6.16
CA THR A 81 2.69 10.78 6.69
C THR A 81 1.72 10.96 5.55
N CYS A 82 0.53 10.38 5.68
CA CYS A 82 -0.53 10.64 4.71
C CYS A 82 -1.89 10.81 5.39
N HIS A 83 -2.86 11.37 4.65
CA HIS A 83 -4.22 11.43 5.16
C HIS A 83 -4.86 10.05 5.10
N THR A 84 -5.28 9.57 3.93
CA THR A 84 -5.80 8.20 3.78
C THR A 84 -4.85 7.32 2.99
N LEU A 85 -4.90 6.01 3.23
CA LEU A 85 -4.15 5.03 2.45
C LEU A 85 -5.01 3.81 2.16
N GLU A 86 -5.24 3.52 0.88
CA GLU A 86 -6.12 2.45 0.44
C GLU A 86 -5.37 1.41 -0.40
N PHE A 87 -5.63 0.15 -0.12
CA PHE A 87 -5.09 -1.02 -0.82
C PHE A 87 -6.20 -2.03 -1.15
N GLU A 88 -7.38 -1.53 -1.55
CA GLU A 88 -8.53 -2.38 -1.82
C GLU A 88 -8.20 -3.41 -2.92
N ARG A 89 -8.50 -4.69 -2.67
CA ARG A 89 -8.19 -5.82 -3.58
C ARG A 89 -6.71 -5.96 -3.98
N SER A 90 -5.79 -5.37 -3.22
CA SER A 90 -4.36 -5.51 -3.49
C SER A 90 -3.80 -6.82 -2.92
N VAL A 91 -2.75 -7.33 -3.55
CA VAL A 91 -2.11 -8.59 -3.16
C VAL A 91 -0.68 -8.29 -2.72
N PHE A 92 -0.35 -8.66 -1.50
CA PHE A 92 0.99 -8.55 -0.93
C PHE A 92 1.64 -9.94 -0.90
N GLU A 93 2.49 -10.22 -1.88
CA GLU A 93 3.34 -11.42 -1.87
C GLU A 93 4.58 -11.22 -0.98
N GLY A 94 5.01 -9.96 -0.82
CA GLY A 94 6.00 -9.50 0.14
C GLY A 94 5.38 -9.08 1.49
N GLU A 95 6.25 -8.72 2.44
CA GLU A 95 5.85 -8.15 3.72
C GLU A 95 5.47 -6.67 3.58
N LEU A 96 4.57 -6.19 4.45
CA LEU A 96 4.21 -4.77 4.54
C LEU A 96 4.74 -4.20 5.85
N TYR A 97 5.56 -3.16 5.79
CA TYR A 97 6.14 -2.48 6.94
C TYR A 97 5.61 -1.06 7.04
N PHE A 98 4.97 -0.75 8.16
CA PHE A 98 4.51 0.61 8.44
C PHE A 98 5.58 1.48 9.12
N GLY A 99 6.45 0.87 9.94
CA GLY A 99 7.48 1.60 10.68
C GLY A 99 6.89 2.76 11.48
N THR A 100 7.49 3.94 11.39
CA THR A 100 7.03 5.17 12.08
C THR A 100 6.03 6.00 11.28
N ALA A 101 5.25 5.38 10.40
CA ALA A 101 4.26 6.09 9.58
C ALA A 101 3.13 6.70 10.41
N VAL A 102 2.55 7.81 9.91
CA VAL A 102 1.46 8.55 10.55
C VAL A 102 0.29 8.71 9.59
N PHE A 103 -0.88 8.23 9.97
CA PHE A 103 -2.12 8.30 9.17
C PHE A 103 -3.15 9.17 9.90
N THR A 104 -3.51 10.30 9.29
CA THR A 104 -4.48 11.25 9.87
C THR A 104 -5.93 11.00 9.44
N GLY A 105 -6.11 10.16 8.44
CA GLY A 105 -7.37 9.62 7.94
C GLY A 105 -7.35 8.09 7.98
N TYR A 106 -8.39 7.46 7.47
CA TYR A 106 -8.50 6.00 7.52
C TYR A 106 -7.47 5.28 6.66
N VAL A 107 -7.16 4.05 7.05
CA VAL A 107 -6.34 3.12 6.25
C VAL A 107 -7.19 1.90 5.89
N GLY A 108 -7.26 1.55 4.61
CA GLY A 108 -8.17 0.52 4.10
C GLY A 108 -7.47 -0.62 3.37
N PHE A 109 -7.80 -1.84 3.75
CA PHE A 109 -7.31 -3.10 3.16
C PHE A 109 -8.45 -4.03 2.76
N CYS A 110 -9.63 -3.48 2.46
CA CYS A 110 -10.80 -4.31 2.14
C CYS A 110 -10.50 -5.24 0.95
N TYR A 111 -10.84 -6.52 1.08
CA TYR A 111 -10.54 -7.56 0.10
C TYR A 111 -9.04 -7.78 -0.22
N ALA A 112 -8.12 -7.20 0.53
CA ALA A 112 -6.69 -7.38 0.31
C ALA A 112 -6.24 -8.80 0.70
N GLU A 113 -5.21 -9.31 0.02
CA GLU A 113 -4.62 -10.60 0.34
C GLU A 113 -3.17 -10.43 0.80
N PHE A 114 -2.88 -10.86 2.03
CA PHE A 114 -1.54 -10.84 2.62
C PHE A 114 -0.97 -12.25 2.65
N ARG A 115 0.01 -12.51 1.79
CA ARG A 115 0.72 -13.81 1.73
C ARG A 115 1.85 -13.89 2.77
N LYS A 116 2.25 -12.74 3.32
CA LYS A 116 3.27 -12.60 4.37
C LYS A 116 2.81 -11.62 5.46
N GLY A 117 3.65 -11.45 6.48
CA GLY A 117 3.36 -10.63 7.65
C GLY A 117 3.20 -9.15 7.34
N VAL A 118 2.37 -8.51 8.16
CA VAL A 118 2.18 -7.05 8.18
C VAL A 118 2.69 -6.52 9.51
N TRP A 119 3.64 -5.59 9.45
CA TRP A 119 4.38 -5.08 10.60
C TRP A 119 3.97 -3.64 10.89
N THR A 120 3.19 -3.44 11.95
CA THR A 120 2.65 -2.12 12.31
C THR A 120 3.45 -1.39 13.40
N SER A 121 4.45 -2.04 13.98
CA SER A 121 5.29 -1.52 15.06
C SER A 121 5.80 -0.09 14.81
N GLY A 122 5.38 0.85 15.65
CA GLY A 122 5.78 2.26 15.62
C GLY A 122 4.84 3.20 14.86
N ALA A 123 3.84 2.66 14.16
CA ALA A 123 2.92 3.44 13.35
C ALA A 123 1.83 4.10 14.22
N THR A 124 1.30 5.23 13.74
CA THR A 124 0.21 5.96 14.40
C THR A 124 -0.99 6.08 13.47
N PHE A 125 -2.14 5.60 13.92
CA PHE A 125 -3.42 5.67 13.21
C PHE A 125 -4.40 6.52 14.02
N TYR A 126 -4.78 7.67 13.47
CA TYR A 126 -5.75 8.59 14.09
C TYR A 126 -7.20 8.26 13.75
N GLU A 127 -7.43 7.47 12.71
CA GLU A 127 -8.75 7.01 12.26
C GLU A 127 -8.74 5.48 12.11
N PRO A 128 -9.90 4.82 11.97
CA PRO A 128 -9.97 3.37 11.89
C PRO A 128 -9.14 2.76 10.76
N VAL A 129 -8.66 1.54 11.01
CA VAL A 129 -8.03 0.68 9.99
C VAL A 129 -9.01 -0.43 9.62
N TYR A 130 -9.35 -0.53 8.34
CA TYR A 130 -10.36 -1.45 7.81
C TYR A 130 -9.73 -2.67 7.14
N PHE A 131 -10.15 -3.86 7.54
CA PHE A 131 -9.72 -5.16 7.01
C PHE A 131 -10.90 -6.03 6.56
N ASP A 132 -12.02 -5.42 6.19
CA ASP A 132 -13.22 -6.14 5.74
C ASP A 132 -12.90 -7.11 4.59
N GLU A 133 -13.21 -8.39 4.79
CA GLU A 133 -12.92 -9.49 3.86
C GLU A 133 -11.43 -9.65 3.48
N ALA A 134 -10.50 -9.02 4.21
CA ALA A 134 -9.07 -9.18 4.00
C ALA A 134 -8.63 -10.60 4.42
N LYS A 135 -7.73 -11.19 3.63
CA LYS A 135 -7.25 -12.56 3.86
C LYS A 135 -5.79 -12.54 4.25
N PHE A 136 -5.49 -13.14 5.40
CA PHE A 136 -4.14 -13.28 5.89
C PHE A 136 -3.74 -14.76 5.84
N TYR A 137 -2.74 -15.07 5.02
CA TYR A 137 -2.29 -16.44 4.78
C TYR A 137 -1.05 -16.81 5.59
N THR A 138 -0.49 -15.87 6.35
CA THR A 138 0.71 -16.11 7.15
C THR A 138 0.43 -17.10 8.28
N LEU A 139 1.12 -18.25 8.22
CA LEU A 139 1.23 -19.21 9.31
C LEU A 139 2.31 -18.71 10.29
N ASN A 140 1.95 -17.92 11.31
CA ASN A 140 2.87 -17.73 12.43
C ASN A 140 2.17 -18.07 13.76
N THR A 141 2.43 -19.30 14.19
CA THR A 141 1.87 -19.98 15.37
C THR A 141 2.60 -19.65 16.67
N TYR A 142 3.47 -18.63 16.73
CA TYR A 142 4.42 -18.54 17.85
C TYR A 142 4.42 -17.27 18.72
N LEU A 143 3.60 -16.25 18.43
CA LEU A 143 3.62 -15.03 19.24
C LEU A 143 2.19 -14.54 19.46
N GLN A 144 1.78 -14.42 20.73
CA GLN A 144 0.42 -14.02 21.13
C GLN A 144 0.03 -12.61 20.63
N SER A 145 1.01 -11.80 20.21
CA SER A 145 0.82 -10.48 19.59
C SER A 145 0.45 -10.52 18.10
N TYR A 146 0.36 -11.71 17.47
CA TYR A 146 0.02 -11.87 16.06
C TYR A 146 -1.39 -12.43 15.91
N ARG A 147 -2.39 -11.56 15.91
CA ARG A 147 -3.73 -11.94 15.45
C ARG A 147 -3.82 -11.72 13.95
N ASN A 148 -4.28 -12.72 13.21
CA ASN A 148 -4.48 -12.66 11.76
C ASN A 148 -3.23 -12.22 10.97
N GLY A 149 -2.02 -12.63 11.37
CA GLY A 149 -0.79 -12.29 10.62
C GLY A 149 -0.34 -10.81 10.70
N LEU A 150 -0.99 -10.01 11.56
CA LEU A 150 -0.61 -8.63 11.87
C LEU A 150 0.22 -8.60 13.16
N ASP A 151 1.39 -7.98 13.13
CA ASP A 151 2.09 -7.56 14.35
C ASP A 151 1.47 -6.25 14.85
N TRP A 152 0.75 -6.32 15.97
CA TRP A 152 0.16 -5.15 16.63
C TRP A 152 1.18 -4.31 17.41
N GLY A 153 2.34 -4.88 17.77
CA GLY A 153 3.49 -4.20 18.34
C GLY A 153 3.23 -2.99 19.25
N ASN A 154 4.06 -1.95 19.09
CA ASN A 154 3.90 -0.63 19.72
C ASN A 154 3.08 0.35 18.87
N ALA A 155 2.23 -0.14 17.97
CA ALA A 155 1.41 0.73 17.14
C ALA A 155 0.39 1.49 18.01
N GLN A 156 0.14 2.75 17.65
CA GLN A 156 -0.83 3.59 18.34
C GLN A 156 -2.11 3.68 17.50
N PHE A 157 -3.22 3.25 18.09
CA PHE A 157 -4.54 3.30 17.48
C PHE A 157 -5.43 4.22 18.30
N THR A 158 -6.00 5.24 17.66
CA THR A 158 -7.01 6.10 18.30
C THR A 158 -8.39 5.47 18.26
N TYR A 159 -8.61 4.58 17.29
CA TYR A 159 -9.84 3.79 17.09
C TYR A 159 -9.52 2.33 16.80
N ASP A 160 -10.52 1.46 16.95
CA ASP A 160 -10.38 0.04 16.69
C ASP A 160 -9.94 -0.25 15.25
N ALA A 161 -9.18 -1.33 15.08
CA ALA A 161 -9.01 -1.97 13.79
C ALA A 161 -10.19 -2.93 13.55
N LEU A 162 -10.87 -2.71 12.43
CA LEU A 162 -12.15 -3.36 12.13
C LEU A 162 -11.93 -4.51 11.15
N PHE A 163 -12.32 -5.71 11.58
CA PHE A 163 -12.36 -6.90 10.76
C PHE A 163 -13.83 -7.21 10.47
N GLY A 164 -14.20 -7.29 9.19
CA GLY A 164 -15.54 -7.69 8.78
C GLY A 164 -15.88 -9.11 9.23
N ASN A 165 -17.15 -9.34 9.54
CA ASN A 165 -17.71 -10.66 9.91
C ASN A 165 -17.92 -11.57 8.70
#